data_AF-A0A7C6R185-F1
#
_entry.id   AF-A0A7C6R185-F1
#
_cell.length_a   1.000
_cell.length_b   1.000
_cell.length_c   1.000
_cell.angle_alpha   90.00
_cell.angle_beta   90.00
_cell.angle_gamma   90.00
#
_symmetry.space_group_name_H-M   'P 1'
#
loop_
_entity.id
_entity.type
_entity.pdbx_description
1 polymer ?
#
loop_
_entity_poly.entity_id
_entity_poly.type
_entity_poly.pdbx_seq_one_letter_code
_entity_poly.pdbx_strand_id
1 'polypeptide(L)'
;MAIPTEESIKLPLLKVIADAGGELPPKKAIEKRVIKPGSVGLAIRNDNQEYLVEKVFYNPKSGQLCYSGRYISQQANDTCAVIWPISDVAEIPGESNIGFYDYETGEIT
;
A
#
# COMPACT_ATOMS: atom_id res chain seq x y z
N MET A 1 -37.79 24.29 22.20
CA MET A 1 -36.44 24.14 22.77
C MET A 1 -35.62 23.38 21.76
N ALA A 2 -34.81 24.10 20.98
CA ALA A 2 -34.00 23.54 19.90
C ALA A 2 -32.57 23.35 20.41
N ILE A 3 -32.07 22.12 20.32
CA ILE A 3 -30.66 21.77 20.48
C ILE A 3 -29.91 22.16 19.21
N PRO A 4 -28.87 23.01 19.26
CA PRO A 4 -28.04 23.28 18.08
C PRO A 4 -27.11 22.09 17.81
N THR A 5 -27.01 21.73 16.53
CA THR A 5 -26.12 20.72 15.97
C THR A 5 -24.66 21.18 16.03
N GLU A 6 -23.79 20.33 16.60
CA GLU A 6 -22.34 20.50 16.61
C GLU A 6 -21.74 20.29 15.21
N GLU A 7 -21.72 21.38 14.45
CA GLU A 7 -20.80 21.63 13.36
C GLU A 7 -19.48 22.15 13.98
N SER A 8 -18.37 21.39 13.83
CA SER A 8 -16.99 21.89 13.68
C SER A 8 -15.95 20.85 14.09
N ILE A 9 -15.30 20.20 13.12
CA ILE A 9 -13.84 20.07 13.16
C ILE A 9 -13.29 20.54 11.83
N LYS A 10 -12.71 21.75 11.90
CA LYS A 10 -11.89 22.46 10.92
C LYS A 10 -10.92 21.55 10.19
N LEU A 11 -10.73 21.80 8.89
CA LEU A 11 -9.39 22.02 8.34
C LEU A 11 -9.47 22.85 7.03
N PRO A 12 -9.23 24.18 7.09
CA PRO A 12 -8.92 24.97 5.91
C PRO A 12 -7.39 25.08 5.81
N LEU A 13 -6.76 24.40 4.85
CA LEU A 13 -5.34 24.65 4.56
C LEU A 13 -5.08 24.53 3.05
N LEU A 14 -5.77 25.37 2.27
CA LEU A 14 -5.41 25.64 0.88
C LEU A 14 -5.07 27.13 0.75
N LYS A 15 -3.88 27.52 1.21
CA LYS A 15 -3.27 28.77 0.76
C LYS A 15 -1.75 28.74 0.92
N VAL A 16 -1.11 29.29 -0.11
CA VAL A 16 0.32 29.61 -0.23
C VAL A 16 1.18 28.46 -0.75
N ILE A 17 1.25 28.36 -2.08
CA ILE A 17 2.48 28.63 -2.83
C ILE A 17 2.09 29.01 -4.27
N ALA A 18 2.24 30.30 -4.58
CA ALA A 18 2.29 30.80 -5.93
C ALA A 18 3.51 31.73 -5.98
N ASP A 19 4.63 31.24 -6.49
CA ASP A 19 5.51 32.00 -7.39
C ASP A 19 6.58 31.09 -7.99
N ALA A 20 6.75 31.21 -9.31
CA ALA A 20 7.85 30.72 -10.15
C ALA A 20 8.09 29.19 -10.29
N GLY A 21 7.71 28.66 -11.46
CA GLY A 21 8.48 27.59 -12.11
C GLY A 21 8.00 26.16 -11.91
N GLY A 22 6.81 25.85 -12.44
CA GLY A 22 6.41 24.53 -12.94
C GLY A 22 6.55 23.34 -12.00
N GLU A 23 5.44 22.91 -11.40
CA GLU A 23 5.10 21.50 -11.25
C GLU A 23 3.59 21.41 -10.94
N LEU A 24 2.96 20.38 -11.50
CA LEU A 24 1.51 20.19 -11.60
C LEU A 24 0.77 20.33 -10.24
N PRO A 25 -0.54 20.65 -10.23
CA PRO A 25 -1.32 20.69 -8.99
C PRO A 25 -1.15 19.37 -8.22
N PRO A 26 -1.30 19.36 -6.87
CA PRO A 26 -1.26 18.12 -6.10
C PRO A 26 -2.47 17.29 -6.52
N LYS A 27 -2.29 16.51 -7.58
CA LYS A 27 -3.17 15.42 -7.96
C LYS A 27 -3.31 14.62 -6.68
N LYS A 28 -4.55 14.47 -6.24
CA LYS A 28 -4.91 13.78 -5.00
C LYS A 28 -4.50 12.33 -5.18
N ALA A 29 -3.21 12.08 -5.01
CA ALA A 29 -2.56 10.84 -5.32
C ALA A 29 -3.05 9.89 -4.25
N ILE A 30 -4.07 9.12 -4.62
CA ILE A 30 -4.44 7.92 -3.91
C ILE A 30 -3.26 6.98 -4.14
N GLU A 31 -2.23 7.18 -3.34
CA GLU A 31 -1.05 6.33 -3.30
C GLU A 31 -1.16 5.49 -2.05
N LYS A 32 -0.97 4.19 -2.19
CA LYS A 32 -0.90 3.29 -1.05
C LYS A 32 0.52 2.86 -0.83
N ARG A 33 0.99 3.04 0.41
CA ARG A 33 2.26 2.47 0.84
C ARG A 33 2.19 0.95 0.77
N VAL A 34 3.12 0.35 0.04
CA VAL A 34 3.22 -1.10 -0.19
C VAL A 34 4.68 -1.56 -0.08
N ILE A 35 4.88 -2.87 0.10
CA ILE A 35 6.18 -3.51 -0.01
C ILE A 35 6.46 -3.69 -1.51
N LYS A 36 7.62 -3.23 -1.98
CA LYS A 36 8.00 -3.34 -3.39
C LYS A 36 8.14 -4.81 -3.79
N PRO A 37 7.76 -5.16 -5.02
CA PRO A 37 8.03 -6.49 -5.54
C PRO A 37 9.55 -6.73 -5.57
N GLY A 38 9.94 -7.97 -5.31
CA GLY A 38 11.33 -8.37 -5.08
C GLY A 38 11.81 -8.23 -3.64
N SER A 39 10.99 -7.71 -2.72
CA SER A 39 11.31 -7.63 -1.29
C SER A 39 10.59 -8.68 -0.46
N VAL A 40 11.09 -8.91 0.76
CA VAL A 40 10.48 -9.84 1.73
C VAL A 40 9.58 -9.05 2.66
N GLY A 41 8.38 -9.55 2.90
CA GLY A 41 7.45 -9.09 3.93
C GLY A 41 7.16 -10.22 4.93
N LEU A 42 6.44 -9.87 6.01
CA LEU A 42 6.09 -10.80 7.07
C LEU A 42 4.60 -11.12 7.01
N ALA A 43 4.24 -12.34 6.64
CA ALA A 43 2.85 -12.78 6.62
C ALA A 43 2.36 -13.04 8.05
N ILE A 44 1.79 -12.01 8.70
CA ILE A 44 1.31 -12.09 10.09
C ILE A 44 0.24 -13.16 10.24
N ARG A 45 -0.61 -13.32 9.22
CA ARG A 45 -1.70 -14.28 9.21
C ARG A 45 -1.24 -15.75 9.17
N ASN A 46 0.00 -16.00 8.78
CA ASN A 46 0.56 -17.34 8.61
C ASN A 46 1.81 -17.50 9.47
N ASP A 47 1.63 -17.44 10.80
CA ASP A 47 2.68 -17.64 11.82
C ASP A 47 3.89 -16.70 11.68
N ASN A 48 3.66 -15.46 11.22
CA ASN A 48 4.72 -14.50 10.94
C ASN A 48 5.80 -15.04 9.98
N GLN A 49 5.43 -15.90 9.03
CA GLN A 49 6.40 -16.43 8.08
C GLN A 49 6.89 -15.36 7.10
N GLU A 50 8.17 -15.46 6.75
CA GLU A 50 8.80 -14.64 5.72
C GLU A 50 8.21 -14.97 4.35
N TYR A 51 7.75 -13.92 3.68
CA TYR A 51 7.01 -14.00 2.45
C TYR A 51 7.67 -13.11 1.40
N LEU A 52 8.21 -13.72 0.35
CA LEU A 52 8.79 -13.01 -0.77
C LEU A 52 7.67 -12.43 -1.63
N VAL A 53 7.55 -11.11 -1.65
CA VAL A 53 6.62 -10.39 -2.51
C VAL A 53 7.18 -10.41 -3.92
N GLU A 54 6.60 -11.20 -4.83
CA GLU A 54 7.01 -11.22 -6.23
C GLU A 54 6.27 -10.16 -7.05
N LYS A 55 5.01 -9.89 -6.72
CA LYS A 55 4.17 -8.93 -7.43
C LYS A 55 3.16 -8.27 -6.48
N VAL A 56 2.88 -6.99 -6.69
CA VAL A 56 1.77 -6.28 -6.05
C VAL A 56 0.74 -5.98 -7.12
N PHE A 57 -0.54 -6.21 -6.82
CA PHE A 57 -1.62 -5.90 -7.76
C PHE A 57 -2.89 -5.50 -7.02
N TYR A 58 -3.68 -4.66 -7.66
CA TYR A 58 -5.01 -4.30 -7.17
C TYR A 58 -6.04 -5.33 -7.61
N ASN A 59 -6.81 -5.86 -6.67
CA ASN A 59 -7.92 -6.76 -6.98
C ASN A 59 -9.25 -5.97 -7.04
N PRO A 60 -9.81 -5.70 -8.23
CA PRO A 60 -11.03 -4.90 -8.37
C PRO A 60 -12.26 -5.60 -7.77
N LYS A 61 -12.23 -6.93 -7.60
CA LYS A 61 -13.33 -7.68 -6.97
C LYS A 61 -13.44 -7.44 -5.47
N SER A 62 -12.28 -7.35 -4.78
CA SER A 62 -12.22 -7.12 -3.32
C SER A 62 -12.04 -5.63 -2.99
N GLY A 63 -11.66 -4.80 -3.95
CA GLY A 63 -11.37 -3.39 -3.74
C GLY A 63 -10.10 -3.14 -2.92
N GLN A 64 -9.15 -4.08 -2.93
CA GLN A 64 -7.96 -4.06 -2.08
C GLN A 64 -6.71 -4.43 -2.87
N LEU A 65 -5.56 -3.96 -2.40
CA LEU A 65 -4.26 -4.40 -2.91
C LEU A 65 -3.90 -5.75 -2.30
N CYS A 66 -3.31 -6.59 -3.13
CA CYS A 66 -2.80 -7.90 -2.74
C CYS A 66 -1.34 -8.04 -3.20
N TYR A 67 -0.58 -8.74 -2.38
CA TYR A 67 0.70 -9.30 -2.73
C TYR A 67 0.51 -10.71 -3.29
N SER A 68 1.25 -11.01 -4.35
CA SER A 68 1.45 -12.34 -4.90
C SER A 68 2.92 -12.69 -4.79
N GLY A 69 3.20 -13.93 -4.44
CA GLY A 69 4.55 -14.31 -4.04
C GLY A 69 4.55 -15.66 -3.36
N ARG A 70 5.61 -15.97 -2.63
CA ARG A 70 5.81 -17.28 -2.01
C ARG A 70 6.50 -17.18 -0.67
N TYR A 71 6.35 -18.19 0.16
CA TYR A 71 7.08 -18.23 1.43
C TYR A 71 8.54 -18.60 1.19
N ILE A 72 9.46 -18.00 1.96
CA ILE A 72 10.87 -18.38 1.92
C ILE A 72 11.07 -19.82 2.41
N SER A 73 10.25 -20.26 3.38
CA SER A 73 10.24 -21.64 3.86
C SER A 73 9.59 -22.65 2.90
N GLN A 74 8.99 -22.21 1.78
CA GLN A 74 8.35 -23.10 0.83
C GLN A 74 9.41 -23.90 0.07
N GLN A 75 9.16 -25.19 -0.20
CA GLN A 75 10.10 -26.01 -0.95
C GLN A 75 10.20 -25.51 -2.39
N ALA A 76 11.38 -25.63 -3.01
CA ALA A 76 11.62 -25.15 -4.38
C ALA A 76 10.72 -25.81 -5.45
N ASN A 77 10.05 -26.93 -5.14
CA ASN A 77 9.08 -27.59 -6.02
C ASN A 77 7.66 -27.01 -5.91
N ASP A 78 7.37 -26.20 -4.89
CA ASP A 78 6.09 -25.52 -4.77
C ASP A 78 6.09 -24.27 -5.66
N THR A 79 5.51 -24.43 -6.85
CA THR A 79 5.29 -23.31 -7.79
C THR A 79 4.00 -22.52 -7.47
N CYS A 80 3.37 -22.80 -6.34
CA CYS A 80 2.13 -22.15 -5.93
C CYS A 80 2.40 -20.74 -5.40
N ALA A 81 2.12 -19.73 -6.23
CA ALA A 81 2.04 -18.35 -5.79
C ALA A 81 0.88 -18.20 -4.78
N VAL A 82 1.21 -17.79 -3.57
CA VAL A 82 0.26 -17.48 -2.51
C VAL A 82 -0.11 -16.01 -2.61
N ILE A 83 -1.39 -15.69 -2.43
CA ILE A 83 -1.89 -14.32 -2.52
C ILE A 83 -2.34 -13.86 -1.13
N TRP A 84 -1.80 -12.74 -0.65
CA TRP A 84 -2.19 -12.12 0.62
C TRP A 84 -2.61 -10.67 0.41
N PRO A 85 -3.65 -10.17 1.09
CA PRO A 85 -3.95 -8.74 1.07
C PRO A 85 -2.82 -7.98 1.79
N ILE A 86 -2.59 -6.73 1.38
CA ILE A 86 -1.53 -5.92 1.97
C ILE A 86 -1.70 -5.67 3.47
N SER A 87 -2.90 -5.89 4.02
CA SER A 87 -3.19 -5.74 5.45
C SER A 87 -2.73 -6.95 6.29
N ASP A 88 -2.52 -8.11 5.67
CA ASP A 88 -2.07 -9.34 6.34
C ASP A 88 -0.55 -9.54 6.23
N VAL A 89 0.15 -8.70 5.46
CA VAL A 89 1.61 -8.74 5.30
C VAL A 89 2.19 -7.46 5.84
N ALA A 90 2.97 -7.58 6.92
CA ALA A 90 3.69 -6.47 7.50
C ALA A 90 5.07 -6.29 6.87
N GLU A 91 5.57 -5.06 6.93
CA GLU A 91 6.95 -4.74 6.58
C GLU A 91 7.92 -5.25 7.65
N ILE A 92 9.07 -5.74 7.21
CA ILE A 92 10.20 -6.16 8.03
C ILE A 92 11.23 -5.02 8.00
N PRO A 93 11.51 -4.37 9.15
CA PRO A 93 12.49 -3.30 9.20
C PRO A 93 13.88 -3.83 8.84
N GLY A 94 14.47 -3.31 7.75
CA GLY A 94 15.80 -3.71 7.25
C GLY A 94 15.79 -4.65 6.05
N GLU A 95 14.69 -5.38 5.80
CA GLU A 95 14.56 -6.35 4.69
C GLU A 95 13.49 -5.92 3.67
N SER A 96 12.39 -5.33 4.12
CA SER A 96 11.34 -4.84 3.23
C SER A 96 11.72 -3.51 2.59
N ASN A 97 11.76 -3.44 1.25
CA ASN A 97 11.74 -2.15 0.57
C ASN A 97 10.31 -1.68 0.44
N ILE A 98 10.08 -0.42 0.82
CA ILE A 98 8.78 0.22 0.74
C ILE A 98 8.71 1.06 -0.52
N GLY A 99 7.55 1.04 -1.17
CA GLY A 99 7.22 1.88 -2.31
C GLY A 99 5.78 2.39 -2.23
N PHE A 100 5.43 3.26 -3.14
CA PHE A 100 4.09 3.83 -3.24
C PHE A 100 3.40 3.30 -4.49
N TYR A 101 2.32 2.56 -4.27
CA TYR A 101 1.46 2.05 -5.34
C TYR A 101 0.47 3.13 -5.76
N ASP A 102 0.51 3.53 -7.02
CA ASP A 102 -0.45 4.45 -7.61
C ASP A 102 -1.68 3.67 -8.13
N TYR A 103 -2.87 3.95 -7.60
CA TYR A 103 -4.09 3.24 -8.02
C TYR A 103 -4.55 3.61 -9.44
N GLU A 104 -4.08 4.72 -10.01
CA GLU A 104 -4.46 5.17 -11.35
C GLU A 104 -3.58 4.55 -12.44
N THR A 105 -2.27 4.48 -12.22
CA THR A 105 -1.31 3.92 -13.19
C THR A 105 -1.02 2.44 -12.93
N GLY A 106 -1.21 1.97 -11.69
CA GLY A 106 -0.84 0.62 -11.26
C GLY A 106 0.66 0.43 -11.09
N GLU A 107 1.44 1.52 -11.06
CA GLU A 107 2.89 1.53 -10.91
C GLU A 107 3.31 1.68 -9.44
N ILE A 108 4.54 1.28 -9.15
CA ILE A 108 5.13 1.35 -7.81
C ILE A 108 6.42 2.16 -7.89
N THR A 109 6.46 3.30 -7.22
CA THR A 109 7.65 4.17 -7.14
C THR A 109 8.45 3.84 -5.88
#